data_AF-A0A6J4PSB5-F1
#
_entry.id   AF-A0A6J4PSB5-F1
#
_cell.length_a   1.000
_cell.length_b   1.000
_cell.length_c   1.000
_cell.angle_alpha   90.00
_cell.angle_beta   90.00
_cell.angle_gamma   90.00
#
_symmetry.space_group_name_H-M   'P 1'
#
loop_
_entity.id
_entity.type
_entity.pdbx_description
1 polymer ?
#
loop_
_entity_poly.entity_id
_entity_poly.type
_entity_poly.pdbx_seq_one_letter_code
_entity_poly.pdbx_strand_id
1 'polypeptide(L)'
;MDGPRLDSEGLAGEISRAYERLAGTRRELVAAADALSDHERGAKVENADTLLEAKNERTASLYLDGILDTPEHAGLLSTKRRAELAHYEARLEVERLELLVRLLEASSRTRAL
;
A
#
# COMPACT_ATOMS: atom_id res chain seq x y z
N MET A 1 17.33 -2.26 -34.30
CA MET A 1 16.50 -2.46 -33.09
C MET A 1 15.92 -1.10 -32.74
N ASP A 2 14.83 -0.72 -33.39
CA ASP A 2 14.06 0.48 -33.01
C ASP A 2 13.24 0.13 -31.78
N GLY A 3 13.75 0.50 -30.60
CA GLY A 3 12.92 0.53 -29.40
C GLY A 3 11.78 1.54 -29.60
N PRO A 4 10.60 1.32 -29.02
CA PRO A 4 9.48 2.23 -29.20
C PRO A 4 9.91 3.65 -28.82
N ARG A 5 9.82 4.56 -29.79
CA ARG A 5 9.96 6.00 -29.56
C ARG A 5 8.81 6.39 -28.64
N LEU A 6 9.08 6.51 -27.34
CA LEU A 6 8.19 7.24 -26.44
C LEU A 6 8.29 8.70 -26.86
N ASP A 7 7.33 9.15 -27.67
CA ASP A 7 7.10 10.57 -27.85
C ASP A 7 6.51 11.17 -26.56
N SER A 8 6.49 12.49 -26.49
CA SER A 8 6.02 13.23 -25.31
C SER A 8 4.58 12.89 -24.94
N GLU A 9 3.75 12.52 -25.92
CA GLU A 9 2.34 12.19 -25.73
C GLU A 9 2.17 10.79 -25.10
N GLY A 10 2.96 9.81 -25.55
CA GLY A 10 3.05 8.50 -24.93
C GLY A 10 3.50 8.56 -23.46
N LEU A 11 4.54 9.35 -23.17
CA LEU A 11 5.05 9.51 -21.80
C LEU A 11 4.04 10.21 -20.88
N ALA A 12 3.36 11.26 -21.34
CA ALA A 12 2.32 11.93 -20.58
C ALA A 12 1.15 10.97 -20.22
N GLY A 13 0.78 10.10 -21.17
CA GLY A 13 -0.22 9.05 -20.95
C GLY A 13 0.23 7.95 -19.97
N GLU A 14 1.51 7.59 -19.94
CA GLU A 14 2.07 6.66 -18.95
C GLU A 14 2.08 7.27 -17.54
N ILE A 15 2.50 8.54 -17.41
CA ILE A 15 2.51 9.27 -16.14
C ILE A 15 1.10 9.38 -15.57
N SER A 16 0.12 9.76 -16.39
CA SER A 16 -1.28 9.89 -15.95
C SER A 16 -1.81 8.56 -15.40
N ARG A 17 -1.58 7.46 -16.13
CA ARG A 17 -1.98 6.11 -15.70
C ARG A 17 -1.25 5.65 -14.44
N ALA A 18 0.02 6.02 -14.27
CA ALA A 18 0.79 5.70 -13.06
C ALA A 18 0.22 6.40 -11.82
N TYR A 19 -0.12 7.70 -11.92
CA TYR A 19 -0.76 8.41 -10.82
C TYR A 19 -2.17 7.91 -10.51
N GLU A 20 -2.97 7.56 -11.53
CA GLU A 20 -4.28 6.92 -11.33
C GLU A 20 -4.14 5.59 -10.58
N ARG A 21 -3.17 4.76 -10.98
CA ARG A 21 -2.85 3.50 -10.29
C ARG A 21 -2.40 3.75 -8.87
N LEU A 22 -1.52 4.73 -8.62
CA LEU A 22 -1.07 5.11 -7.28
C LEU A 22 -2.24 5.53 -6.37
N ALA A 23 -3.18 6.31 -6.91
CA ALA A 23 -4.38 6.69 -6.19
C ALA A 23 -5.30 5.50 -5.92
N GLY A 24 -5.42 4.57 -6.88
CA GLY A 24 -6.16 3.32 -6.74
C GLY A 24 -5.61 2.44 -5.62
N THR A 25 -4.31 2.10 -5.68
CA THR A 25 -3.65 1.27 -4.67
C THR A 25 -3.66 1.91 -3.28
N ARG A 26 -3.63 3.26 -3.19
CA ARG A 26 -3.80 3.96 -1.92
C ARG A 26 -5.19 3.71 -1.32
N ARG A 27 -6.26 3.80 -2.12
CA ARG A 27 -7.63 3.55 -1.64
C ARG A 27 -7.79 2.10 -1.18
N GLU A 28 -7.23 1.15 -1.93
CA GLU A 28 -7.23 -0.27 -1.56
C GLU A 28 -6.47 -0.53 -0.25
N LEU A 29 -5.31 0.10 -0.07
CA LEU A 29 -4.54 0.02 1.18
C LEU A 29 -5.33 0.56 2.36
N VAL A 30 -5.97 1.73 2.22
CA VAL A 30 -6.82 2.30 3.29
C VAL A 30 -7.96 1.34 3.61
N ALA A 31 -8.70 0.86 2.61
CA ALA A 31 -9.80 -0.08 2.82
C ALA A 31 -9.36 -1.38 3.51
N ALA A 32 -8.20 -1.94 3.13
CA ALA A 32 -7.67 -3.14 3.76
C ALA A 32 -7.19 -2.90 5.20
N ALA A 33 -6.61 -1.74 5.47
CA ALA A 33 -6.20 -1.34 6.81
C ALA A 33 -7.41 -1.12 7.73
N ASP A 34 -8.45 -0.46 7.22
CA ASP A 34 -9.70 -0.22 7.95
C ASP A 34 -10.40 -1.54 8.27
N ALA A 35 -10.52 -2.45 7.29
CA ALA A 35 -11.12 -3.76 7.50
C ALA A 35 -10.39 -4.59 8.58
N LEU A 36 -9.05 -4.59 8.58
CA LEU A 36 -8.27 -5.25 9.63
C LEU A 36 -8.50 -4.58 11.00
N SER A 37 -8.50 -3.25 11.05
CA SER A 37 -8.71 -2.51 12.29
C SER A 37 -10.10 -2.72 12.87
N ASP A 38 -11.12 -2.78 12.02
CA ASP A 38 -12.49 -3.01 12.43
C ASP A 38 -12.67 -4.42 12.97
N HIS A 39 -12.08 -5.44 12.32
CA HIS A 39 -12.08 -6.81 12.83
C HIS A 39 -11.38 -6.91 14.19
N GLU A 40 -10.19 -6.35 14.33
CA GLU A 40 -9.46 -6.34 15.61
C GLU A 40 -10.22 -5.59 16.71
N ARG A 41 -10.92 -4.50 16.36
CA ARG A 41 -11.76 -3.76 17.30
C ARG A 41 -12.97 -4.58 17.73
N GLY A 42 -13.65 -5.23 16.79
CA GLY A 42 -14.77 -6.14 17.06
C GLY A 42 -14.35 -7.25 18.01
N ALA A 43 -13.25 -7.94 17.70
CA ALA A 43 -12.70 -9.00 18.54
C ALA A 43 -12.40 -8.52 19.98
N LYS A 44 -11.83 -7.31 20.15
CA LYS A 44 -11.59 -6.72 21.48
C LYS A 44 -12.89 -6.43 22.24
N VAL A 45 -13.92 -5.94 21.56
CA VAL A 45 -15.22 -5.62 22.18
C VAL A 45 -15.94 -6.90 22.60
N GLU A 46 -15.97 -7.91 21.73
CA GLU A 46 -16.62 -9.20 22.00
C GLU A 46 -15.93 -9.98 23.13
N ASN A 47 -14.62 -9.78 23.32
CA ASN A 47 -13.83 -10.45 24.34
C ASN A 47 -13.41 -9.51 25.47
N ALA A 48 -14.11 -8.39 25.66
CA ALA A 48 -13.72 -7.35 26.61
C ALA A 48 -13.61 -7.89 28.05
N ASP A 49 -14.55 -8.75 28.47
CA ASP A 49 -14.54 -9.33 29.82
C ASP A 49 -13.31 -10.22 30.04
N THR A 50 -12.99 -11.10 29.09
CA THR A 50 -11.78 -11.95 29.14
C THR A 50 -10.49 -11.12 29.16
N LEU A 51 -10.45 -10.02 28.40
CA LEU A 51 -9.29 -9.12 28.40
C LEU A 51 -9.18 -8.34 29.72
N LEU A 52 -10.30 -7.96 30.35
CA LEU A 52 -10.31 -7.28 31.64
C LEU A 52 -9.94 -8.19 32.82
N GLU A 53 -10.14 -9.50 32.70
CA GLU A 53 -9.69 -10.50 33.67
C GLU A 53 -8.15 -10.68 33.69
N ALA A 54 -7.46 -10.21 32.64
CA ALA A 54 -6.01 -10.27 32.59
C ALA A 54 -5.38 -9.43 33.72
N LYS A 55 -4.60 -10.08 34.58
CA LYS A 55 -3.99 -9.44 35.77
C LYS A 55 -2.90 -8.42 35.45
N ASN A 56 -2.47 -8.34 34.19
CA ASN A 56 -1.46 -7.41 33.69
C ASN A 56 -1.52 -7.32 32.16
N GLU A 57 -0.87 -6.29 31.61
CA GLU A 57 -0.81 -6.02 30.18
C GLU A 57 -0.22 -7.18 29.37
N ARG A 58 0.83 -7.85 29.87
CA ARG A 58 1.43 -8.99 29.19
C ARG A 58 0.44 -10.14 28.99
N THR A 59 -0.37 -10.46 30.01
CA THR A 59 -1.41 -11.48 29.92
C THR A 59 -2.53 -11.06 28.97
N ALA A 60 -2.92 -9.78 28.98
CA ALA A 60 -3.93 -9.26 28.07
C ALA A 60 -3.49 -9.36 26.60
N SER A 61 -2.21 -9.06 26.31
CA SER A 61 -1.64 -9.23 24.98
C SER A 61 -1.66 -10.69 24.52
N LEU A 62 -1.29 -11.64 25.39
CA LEU A 62 -1.36 -13.07 25.06
C LEU A 62 -2.78 -13.56 24.78
N TYR A 63 -3.77 -13.06 25.53
CA TYR A 63 -5.17 -13.36 25.26
C TYR A 63 -5.62 -12.77 23.93
N LEU A 64 -5.24 -11.51 23.65
CA LEU A 64 -5.55 -10.87 22.38
C LEU A 64 -4.91 -11.62 21.20
N ASP A 65 -3.65 -12.04 21.32
CA ASP A 65 -2.98 -12.84 20.30
C ASP A 65 -3.73 -14.15 20.03
N GLY A 66 -4.19 -14.84 21.08
CA GLY A 66 -5.01 -16.05 20.95
C GLY A 66 -6.40 -15.79 20.36
N ILE A 67 -7.04 -14.66 20.70
CA ILE A 67 -8.33 -14.25 20.13
C ILE A 67 -8.20 -13.93 18.64
N LEU A 68 -7.09 -13.33 18.23
CA LEU A 68 -6.82 -12.96 16.84
C LEU A 68 -6.17 -14.10 16.03
N ASP A 69 -5.82 -15.23 16.63
CA ASP A 69 -5.29 -16.41 15.93
C ASP A 69 -6.40 -17.15 15.17
N THR A 70 -6.96 -16.47 14.17
CA THR A 70 -8.06 -16.95 13.34
C THR A 70 -7.69 -16.89 11.86
N PRO A 71 -8.21 -17.82 11.03
CA PRO A 71 -8.02 -17.75 9.58
C PRO A 71 -8.52 -16.44 8.96
N GLU A 72 -9.55 -15.82 9.54
CA GLU A 72 -10.10 -14.55 9.08
C GLU A 72 -9.12 -13.40 9.30
N HIS A 73 -8.59 -13.24 10.52
CA HIS A 73 -7.58 -12.23 10.84
C HIS A 73 -6.34 -12.41 9.96
N ALA A 74 -5.86 -13.66 9.80
CA ALA A 74 -4.73 -13.96 8.92
C ALA A 74 -5.01 -13.56 7.46
N GLY A 75 -6.23 -13.77 6.96
CA GLY A 75 -6.67 -13.35 5.63
C GLY A 75 -6.70 -11.83 5.45
N LEU A 76 -7.20 -11.10 6.44
CA LEU A 76 -7.21 -9.64 6.46
C LEU A 76 -5.79 -9.07 6.51
N LEU A 77 -4.93 -9.62 7.37
CA LEU A 77 -3.52 -9.23 7.47
C LEU A 77 -2.76 -9.47 6.16
N SER A 78 -2.99 -10.63 5.53
CA SER A 78 -2.42 -10.94 4.21
C SER A 78 -2.91 -9.96 3.14
N THR A 79 -4.19 -9.60 3.16
CA THR A 79 -4.77 -8.64 2.21
C THR A 79 -4.20 -7.24 2.39
N LYS A 80 -4.06 -6.77 3.64
CA LYS A 80 -3.36 -5.52 3.95
C LYS A 80 -1.92 -5.53 3.43
N ARG A 81 -1.15 -6.59 3.70
CA ARG A 81 0.25 -6.71 3.23
C ARG A 81 0.38 -6.67 1.71
N ARG A 82 -0.54 -7.31 0.99
CA ARG A 82 -0.60 -7.23 -0.48
C ARG A 82 -0.89 -5.81 -0.96
N ALA A 83 -1.83 -5.11 -0.32
CA ALA A 83 -2.15 -3.73 -0.65
C ALA A 83 -0.99 -2.76 -0.33
N GLU A 84 -0.25 -2.98 0.77
CA GLU A 84 0.97 -2.23 1.10
C GLU A 84 2.02 -2.38 0.01
N LEU A 85 2.29 -3.62 -0.43
CA LEU A 85 3.23 -3.91 -1.51
C LEU A 85 2.79 -3.24 -2.82
N ALA A 86 1.54 -3.40 -3.23
CA ALA A 86 1.02 -2.81 -4.46
C ALA A 86 1.09 -1.27 -4.44
N HIS A 87 0.84 -0.66 -3.28
CA HIS A 87 0.98 0.79 -3.13
C HIS A 87 2.45 1.23 -3.20
N TYR A 88 3.36 0.50 -2.57
CA TYR A 88 4.80 0.75 -2.65
C TYR A 88 5.31 0.65 -4.10
N GLU A 89 4.93 -0.40 -4.83
CA GLU A 89 5.29 -0.57 -6.25
C GLU A 89 4.76 0.57 -7.12
N ALA A 90 3.51 0.98 -6.91
CA ALA A 90 2.93 2.11 -7.65
C ALA A 90 3.67 3.43 -7.37
N ARG A 91 4.17 3.64 -6.14
CA ARG A 91 5.00 4.81 -5.81
C ARG A 91 6.33 4.77 -6.55
N LEU A 92 7.01 3.63 -6.54
CA LEU A 92 8.29 3.47 -7.24
C LEU A 92 8.14 3.73 -8.74
N GLU A 93 7.03 3.30 -9.36
CA GLU A 93 6.80 3.55 -10.79
C GLU A 93 6.63 5.04 -11.09
N VAL A 94 5.90 5.78 -10.25
CA VAL A 94 5.79 7.23 -10.38
C VAL A 94 7.15 7.90 -10.23
N GLU A 95 7.92 7.53 -9.21
CA GLU A 95 9.28 8.07 -8.98
C GLU A 95 10.22 7.79 -10.18
N ARG A 96 10.13 6.58 -10.75
CA ARG A 96 10.86 6.20 -11.96
C ARG A 96 10.49 7.08 -13.16
N LEU A 97 9.20 7.31 -13.40
CA LEU A 97 8.72 8.13 -14.51
C LEU A 97 9.13 9.60 -14.35
N GLU A 98 9.04 10.15 -13.13
CA GLU A 98 9.51 11.51 -12.83
C GLU A 98 11.00 11.67 -13.09
N LEU A 99 11.82 10.66 -12.73
CA LEU A 99 13.25 10.66 -13.04
C LEU A 99 13.49 10.67 -14.56
N LEU A 100 12.73 9.87 -15.30
CA LEU A 100 12.84 9.79 -16.76
C LEU A 100 12.51 11.14 -17.42
N VAL A 101 11.47 11.84 -16.96
CA VAL A 101 11.14 13.20 -17.41
C VAL A 101 12.33 14.14 -17.19
N ARG A 102 12.90 14.16 -15.98
CA ARG A 102 14.06 15.01 -15.66
C ARG A 102 15.27 14.72 -16.55
N LEU A 103 15.53 13.45 -16.85
CA LEU A 103 16.64 13.04 -17.74
C LEU A 103 16.41 13.51 -19.18
N LEU A 104 15.19 13.44 -19.69
CA LEU A 104 14.84 13.94 -21.02
C LEU A 104 14.95 15.46 -21.10
N GLU A 105 14.51 16.18 -20.07
CA GLU A 105 14.67 17.64 -19.97
C GLU A 105 16.13 18.08 -19.88
N ALA A 106 16.98 17.32 -19.19
CA ALA A 106 18.41 17.59 -19.15
C ALA A 106 19.07 17.33 -20.52
N SER A 107 18.73 16.20 -21.16
CA SER A 107 19.29 15.81 -22.45
C SER A 107 18.89 16.75 -23.60
N SER A 108 17.68 17.29 -23.56
CA SER A 108 17.20 18.28 -24.54
C SER A 108 17.89 19.63 -24.37
N ARG A 109 18.13 20.09 -23.13
CA ARG A 109 18.91 21.31 -22.84
C ARG A 109 20.35 21.21 -23.34
N THR A 110 21.01 20.06 -23.15
CA THR A 110 22.39 19.87 -23.61
C THR A 110 22.51 19.78 -25.14
N ARG A 111 21.47 19.33 -25.86
CA ARG A 111 21.46 19.30 -27.34
C ARG A 111 21.22 20.66 -28.00
N ALA A 112 20.69 21.65 -27.26
CA ALA A 112 20.38 22.97 -27.77
C ALA A 112 21.55 23.97 -27.64
N LEU A 113 22.67 23.55 -27.03
CA LEU A 113 23.92 24.30 -26.85
C LEU A 113 25.01 23.72 -27.76
#